data_AF-A0A1U9NAG7-F1
#
_entry.id   AF-A0A1U9NAG7-F1
#
_cell.length_a   1.000
_cell.length_b   1.000
_cell.length_c   1.000
_cell.angle_alpha   90.00
_cell.angle_beta   90.00
_cell.angle_gamma   90.00
#
_symmetry.space_group_name_H-M   'P 1'
#
loop_
_entity.id
_entity.type
_entity.pdbx_description
1 polymer ?
#
loop_
_entity_poly.entity_id
_entity_poly.type
_entity_poly.pdbx_seq_one_letter_code
_entity_poly.pdbx_strand_id
1 'polypeptide(L)'
;MNTAVLADAITPVLRLDQCRKGACVRVTTLIEQPLFGAQDERVSLRLKELGFLPGAQLKIIGFGLLGSDPMAVQVNGTKFALRRAEAAKICVEPVSTNS
;
A
#
# COMPACT_ATOMS: atom_id res chain seq x y z
N MET A 1 -5.18 -34.42 8.57
CA MET A 1 -4.42 -33.67 7.54
C MET A 1 -4.75 -32.20 7.74
N ASN A 2 -3.98 -31.50 8.57
CA ASN A 2 -4.36 -30.19 9.08
C ASN A 2 -3.18 -29.25 8.79
N THR A 3 -3.17 -28.61 7.63
CA THR A 3 -2.17 -27.60 7.27
C THR A 3 -2.64 -26.25 7.79
N ALA A 4 -2.53 -26.05 9.11
CA ALA A 4 -2.60 -24.71 9.68
C ALA A 4 -1.26 -24.03 9.40
N VAL A 5 -1.19 -23.28 8.31
CA VAL A 5 -0.04 -22.43 8.03
C VAL A 5 0.05 -21.42 9.17
N LEU A 6 1.19 -21.47 9.86
CA LEU A 6 1.54 -20.70 11.04
C LEU A 6 1.29 -19.22 10.79
N ALA A 7 0.57 -18.60 11.73
CA ALA A 7 0.48 -17.16 11.87
C ALA A 7 1.90 -16.63 12.11
N ASP A 8 2.55 -16.23 11.02
CA ASP A 8 3.87 -15.64 11.03
C ASP A 8 3.82 -14.29 11.75
N ALA A 9 4.91 -13.96 12.43
CA ALA A 9 5.03 -12.94 13.46
C ALA A 9 4.23 -11.65 13.20
N ILE A 10 3.40 -11.27 14.18
CA ILE A 10 2.53 -10.08 14.18
C ILE A 10 3.39 -8.82 14.36
N THR A 11 4.24 -8.50 13.40
CA THR A 11 4.63 -7.11 13.21
C THR A 11 3.46 -6.49 12.45
N PRO A 12 2.70 -5.55 13.02
CA PRO A 12 1.60 -4.93 12.30
C PRO A 12 2.18 -4.13 11.13
N VAL A 13 2.29 -4.78 9.98
CA VAL A 13 2.75 -4.15 8.76
C VAL A 13 1.66 -3.16 8.37
N LEU A 14 1.91 -1.88 8.63
CA LEU A 14 0.95 -0.83 8.36
C LEU A 14 0.62 -0.87 6.87
N ARG A 15 -0.66 -0.98 6.53
CA ARG A 15 -1.09 -0.96 5.14
C ARG A 15 -1.38 0.45 4.71
N LEU A 16 -1.13 0.72 3.44
CA LEU A 16 -1.32 2.05 2.88
C LEU A 16 -2.80 2.52 2.99
N ASP A 17 -3.77 1.60 2.95
CA ASP A 17 -5.20 1.91 3.12
C ASP A 17 -5.59 2.31 4.55
N GLN A 18 -4.73 2.01 5.53
CA GLN A 18 -4.92 2.37 6.94
C GLN A 18 -4.22 3.68 7.31
N CYS A 19 -3.43 4.25 6.39
CA CYS A 19 -2.73 5.50 6.62
C CYS A 19 -3.69 6.70 6.59
N ARG A 20 -3.39 7.71 7.41
CA ARG A 20 -4.13 8.98 7.42
C ARG A 20 -3.65 9.89 6.29
N LYS A 21 -4.55 10.77 5.82
CA LYS A 21 -4.18 11.87 4.91
C LYS A 21 -3.05 12.69 5.52
N GLY A 22 -2.05 12.99 4.70
CA GLY A 22 -0.88 13.77 5.09
C GLY A 22 0.29 12.94 5.64
N ALA A 23 0.09 11.65 5.94
CA ALA A 23 1.18 10.80 6.42
C ALA A 23 2.22 10.56 5.31
N CYS A 24 3.50 10.64 5.70
CA CYS A 24 4.64 10.24 4.90
C CYS A 24 5.03 8.82 5.30
N VAL A 25 5.03 7.90 4.34
CA VAL A 25 5.31 6.49 4.57
C VAL A 25 6.28 5.97 3.53
N ARG A 26 6.99 4.90 3.86
CA ARG A 26 7.90 4.20 2.95
C ARG A 26 7.32 2.84 2.64
N VAL A 27 7.30 2.47 1.37
CA VAL A 27 6.87 1.13 0.94
C VAL A 27 7.89 0.12 1.43
N THR A 28 7.42 -0.93 2.10
CA THR A 28 8.25 -2.02 2.59
C THR A 28 8.11 -3.22 1.66
N THR A 29 6.89 -3.62 1.34
CA THR A 29 6.62 -4.79 0.49
C THR A 29 5.23 -4.70 -0.16
N LEU A 30 4.96 -5.59 -1.12
CA LEU A 30 3.63 -5.80 -1.67
C LEU A 30 3.16 -7.21 -1.29
N ILE A 31 1.96 -7.29 -0.71
CA ILE A 31 1.30 -8.55 -0.38
C ILE A 31 0.23 -8.89 -1.41
N GLU A 32 -0.14 -10.17 -1.47
CA GLU A 32 -1.25 -10.65 -2.28
C GLU A 32 -2.58 -10.18 -1.71
N GLN A 33 -3.53 -9.87 -2.59
CA GLN A 33 -4.87 -9.43 -2.23
C GLN A 33 -5.91 -10.39 -2.85
N PRO A 34 -6.58 -11.21 -2.03
CA PRO A 34 -7.58 -12.17 -2.48
C PRO A 34 -8.70 -11.58 -3.33
N LEU A 35 -9.03 -10.29 -3.14
CA LEU A 35 -10.05 -9.58 -3.92
C LEU A 35 -9.75 -9.53 -5.42
N PHE A 36 -8.48 -9.61 -5.84
CA PHE A 36 -8.10 -9.58 -7.27
C PHE A 36 -8.02 -10.97 -7.91
N GLY A 37 -7.96 -12.05 -7.12
CA GLY A 37 -7.83 -13.42 -7.62
C GLY A 37 -6.72 -13.55 -8.67
N ALA A 38 -7.06 -14.04 -9.87
CA ALA A 38 -6.09 -14.23 -10.97
C ALA A 38 -5.46 -12.93 -11.51
N GLN A 39 -5.98 -11.75 -11.15
CA GLN A 39 -5.42 -10.46 -11.56
C GLN A 39 -4.40 -9.91 -10.56
N ASP A 40 -4.21 -10.58 -9.43
CA ASP A 40 -3.37 -10.09 -8.34
C ASP A 40 -1.93 -9.80 -8.80
N GLU A 41 -1.32 -10.74 -9.53
CA GLU A 41 0.03 -10.59 -10.09
C GLU A 41 0.13 -9.42 -11.06
N ARG A 42 -0.88 -9.22 -11.91
CA ARG A 42 -0.92 -8.09 -12.86
C ARG A 42 -0.99 -6.75 -12.13
N VAL A 43 -1.79 -6.65 -11.08
CA VAL A 43 -1.86 -5.45 -10.25
C VAL A 43 -0.54 -5.22 -9.54
N SER A 44 0.09 -6.25 -8.97
CA SER A 44 1.40 -6.16 -8.33
C SER A 44 2.47 -5.67 -9.30
N LEU A 45 2.49 -6.18 -10.53
CA LEU A 45 3.45 -5.75 -11.55
C LEU A 45 3.23 -4.28 -11.92
N ARG A 46 1.98 -3.88 -12.18
CA ARG A 46 1.63 -2.49 -12.47
C ARG A 46 2.04 -1.54 -11.34
N LEU A 47 1.80 -1.92 -10.08
CA LEU A 47 2.22 -1.10 -8.93
C LEU A 47 3.74 -0.91 -8.91
N LYS A 48 4.51 -1.95 -9.20
CA LYS A 48 5.98 -1.85 -9.31
C LYS A 48 6.40 -0.91 -10.44
N GLU A 49 5.77 -1.00 -11.60
CA GLU A 49 6.03 -0.12 -12.76
C GLU A 49 5.70 1.35 -12.47
N LEU A 50 4.66 1.61 -11.68
CA LEU A 50 4.31 2.96 -11.23
C LEU A 50 5.27 3.54 -10.18
N GLY A 51 6.20 2.73 -9.66
CA GLY A 51 7.20 3.14 -8.68
C GLY A 51 6.86 2.80 -7.23
N PHE A 52 5.82 2.00 -6.98
CA PHE A 52 5.54 1.44 -5.64
C PHE A 52 6.47 0.25 -5.39
N LEU A 53 7.76 0.53 -5.27
CA LEU A 53 8.80 -0.45 -4.99
C LEU A 53 9.19 -0.43 -3.51
N PRO A 54 9.66 -1.54 -2.92
CA PRO A 54 10.29 -1.54 -1.60
C PRO A 54 11.35 -0.44 -1.49
N GLY A 55 11.28 0.36 -0.42
CA GLY A 55 12.13 1.53 -0.17
C GLY A 55 11.58 2.85 -0.72
N ALA A 56 10.57 2.83 -1.60
CA ALA A 56 10.00 4.05 -2.17
C ALA A 56 9.26 4.87 -1.10
N GLN A 57 9.53 6.17 -1.03
CA GLN A 57 8.79 7.07 -0.16
C GLN A 57 7.59 7.64 -0.88
N LEU A 58 6.47 7.71 -0.17
CA LEU A 58 5.24 8.28 -0.69
C LEU A 58 4.48 9.04 0.38
N LYS A 59 3.60 9.94 -0.07
CA LYS A 59 2.76 10.75 0.79
C LYS A 59 1.29 10.58 0.42
N ILE A 60 0.44 10.38 1.42
CA ILE A 60 -1.00 10.37 1.21
C ILE A 60 -1.47 11.82 1.07
N ILE A 61 -1.90 12.22 -0.13
CA ILE A 61 -2.31 13.60 -0.41
C ILE A 61 -3.82 13.81 -0.25
N GLY A 62 -4.62 12.74 -0.28
CA GLY A 62 -6.05 12.83 -0.06
C GLY A 62 -6.79 11.53 -0.28
N PHE A 63 -8.08 11.56 -0.03
CA PHE A 63 -9.04 10.54 -0.44
C PHE A 63 -10.00 11.19 -1.43
N GLY A 64 -10.59 10.40 -2.33
CA GLY A 64 -11.50 10.88 -3.37
C GLY A 64 -12.67 11.69 -2.82
N LEU A 65 -13.39 12.40 -3.70
CA LEU A 65 -14.60 13.12 -3.34
C LEU A 65 -15.56 12.16 -2.64
N LEU A 66 -15.94 12.46 -1.40
CA LEU A 66 -16.73 11.61 -0.47
C LEU A 66 -15.96 10.53 0.32
N GLY A 67 -14.63 10.54 0.32
CA GLY A 67 -13.82 9.76 1.27
C GLY A 67 -13.91 8.23 1.14
N SER A 68 -14.45 7.71 0.03
CA SER A 68 -14.72 6.27 -0.12
C SER A 68 -13.58 5.54 -0.85
N ASP A 69 -13.27 5.94 -2.08
CA ASP A 69 -12.27 5.35 -2.98
C ASP A 69 -12.29 6.26 -4.25
N PRO A 70 -11.16 6.62 -4.89
CA PRO A 70 -9.77 6.20 -4.66
C PRO A 70 -8.98 7.09 -3.70
N MET A 71 -7.91 6.54 -3.14
CA MET A 71 -6.95 7.27 -2.34
C MET A 71 -5.88 7.90 -3.23
N ALA A 72 -5.65 9.19 -3.06
CA ALA A 72 -4.65 9.94 -3.78
C ALA A 72 -3.32 9.91 -3.00
N VAL A 73 -2.28 9.42 -3.65
CA VAL A 73 -0.92 9.32 -3.11
C VAL A 73 0.06 10.02 -4.05
N GLN A 74 1.16 10.50 -3.51
CA GLN A 74 2.25 11.08 -4.28
C GLN A 74 3.51 10.24 -4.07
N VAL A 75 4.07 9.72 -5.16
CA VAL A 75 5.29 8.88 -5.19
C VAL A 75 6.27 9.55 -6.17
N ASN A 76 7.50 9.80 -5.74
CA ASN A 76 8.53 10.44 -6.58
C ASN A 76 8.06 11.71 -7.32
N GLY A 77 7.23 12.53 -6.66
CA GLY A 77 6.66 13.75 -7.23
C GLY A 77 5.40 13.56 -8.07
N THR A 78 5.12 12.34 -8.55
CA THR A 78 3.94 12.00 -9.36
C THR A 78 2.74 11.64 -8.48
N LYS A 79 1.55 12.11 -8.85
CA LYS A 79 0.30 11.84 -8.13
C LYS A 79 -0.42 10.66 -8.76
N PHE A 80 -0.79 9.68 -7.94
CA PHE A 80 -1.54 8.50 -8.35
C PHE A 80 -2.81 8.38 -7.52
N ALA A 81 -3.87 7.90 -8.16
CA ALA A 81 -5.10 7.50 -7.49
C ALA A 81 -5.11 5.98 -7.41
N LEU A 82 -5.01 5.44 -6.19
CA LEU A 82 -5.06 4.01 -5.91
C LEU A 82 -6.43 3.65 -5.36
N ARG A 83 -7.01 2.56 -5.85
CA ARG A 83 -8.19 1.98 -5.20
C ARG A 83 -7.81 1.45 -3.83
N ARG A 84 -8.78 1.40 -2.92
CA ARG A 84 -8.55 0.89 -1.56
C ARG A 84 -8.02 -0.54 -1.57
N ALA A 85 -8.50 -1.37 -2.50
CA ALA A 85 -8.01 -2.74 -2.70
C ALA A 85 -6.54 -2.79 -3.13
N GLU A 86 -6.08 -1.85 -3.96
CA GLU A 86 -4.68 -1.74 -4.41
C GLU A 86 -3.80 -1.22 -3.25
N ALA A 87 -4.25 -0.19 -2.53
CA ALA A 87 -3.55 0.32 -1.35
C ALA A 87 -3.40 -0.74 -0.25
N ALA A 88 -4.40 -1.61 -0.05
CA ALA A 88 -4.33 -2.70 0.90
C ALA A 88 -3.26 -3.76 0.57
N LYS A 89 -2.74 -3.78 -0.68
CA LYS A 89 -1.58 -4.61 -1.06
C LYS A 89 -0.26 -4.01 -0.62
N ILE A 90 -0.22 -2.69 -0.45
CA ILE A 90 1.03 -1.97 -0.25
C ILE A 90 1.27 -1.89 1.24
N CYS A 91 2.26 -2.65 1.70
CA CYS A 91 2.78 -2.59 3.04
C CYS A 91 3.75 -1.42 3.15
N VAL A 92 3.56 -0.61 4.18
CA VAL A 92 4.33 0.60 4.41
C VAL A 92 4.77 0.71 5.85
N GLU A 93 5.74 1.59 6.08
CA GLU A 93 6.17 2.00 7.41
C GLU A 93 6.17 3.53 7.53
N PRO A 94 5.83 4.09 8.69
CA PRO A 94 5.89 5.53 8.91
C PRO A 94 7.33 6.03 8.83
N VAL A 95 7.56 7.06 8.02
CA VAL A 95 8.84 7.75 7.99
C VAL A 95 8.81 8.84 9.05
N SER A 96 9.29 8.53 10.25
CA SER A 96 9.58 9.55 11.25
C SER A 96 10.81 10.34 10.78
N THR A 97 10.60 11.51 10.18
CA THR A 97 11.65 12.51 10.07
C THR A 97 12.00 12.98 11.48
N ASN A 98 12.91 12.27 12.13
CA ASN A 98 13.50 12.70 13.39
C ASN A 98 14.39 13.91 13.04
N SER A 99 13.89 15.12 13.33
CA SER A 99 14.69 16.35 13.33
C SER A 99 15.61 16.38 14.54
#